data_AF-A0A8T3X1S6-F1
#
_entry.id   AF-A0A8T3X1S6-F1
#
_cell.length_a   1.000
_cell.length_b   1.000
_cell.length_c   1.000
_cell.angle_alpha   90.00
_cell.angle_beta   90.00
_cell.angle_gamma   90.00
#
_symmetry.space_group_name_H-M   'P 1'
#
loop_
_entity.id
_entity.type
_entity.pdbx_description
1 polymer ?
#
loop_
_entity_poly.entity_id
_entity_poly.type
_entity_poly.pdbx_seq_one_letter_code
_entity_poly.pdbx_strand_id
1 'polypeptide(L)' 'MPTTIQIGTKTLERLQYYKVYGKESYDEILNKLIDTIEEGELSSFAIEGILRGMEDVKAGKVKAIQAVARKFGIAFEE' A
#
# COMPACT_ATOMS: atom_id res chain seq x y z
N MET A 1 21.13 -8.81 -9.60
CA MET A 1 22.05 -8.48 -10.71
C MET A 1 21.37 -7.42 -11.55
N PRO A 2 21.98 -6.25 -11.82
CA PRO A 2 21.35 -5.25 -12.67
C PRO A 2 21.38 -5.71 -14.13
N THR A 3 20.26 -5.52 -14.82
CA THR A 3 20.18 -5.65 -16.28
C THR A 3 19.80 -4.30 -16.88
N THR A 4 20.07 -4.10 -18.17
CA THR A 4 19.71 -2.86 -18.85
C THR A 4 18.47 -3.06 -19.70
N ILE A 5 17.50 -2.15 -19.55
CA ILE A 5 16.37 -2.00 -20.45
C ILE A 5 16.42 -0.60 -21.06
N GLN A 6 15.92 -0.46 -22.29
CA GLN A 6 15.82 0.83 -22.96
C GLN A 6 14.38 1.35 -22.84
N ILE A 7 14.22 2.60 -22.42
CA ILE A 7 12.91 3.27 -22.33
C ILE A 7 12.98 4.63 -22.99
N GLY A 8 11.83 5.13 -23.47
CA GLY A 8 11.75 6.49 -24.01
C GLY A 8 11.99 7.55 -22.94
N THR A 9 12.49 8.72 -23.34
CA THR A 9 12.72 9.87 -22.45
C THR A 9 11.45 10.30 -21.71
N LYS A 10 10.31 10.34 -22.42
CA LYS A 10 8.99 10.62 -21.81
C LYS A 10 8.61 9.59 -20.74
N THR A 11 8.98 8.32 -20.91
CA THR A 11 8.71 7.28 -19.91
C THR A 11 9.59 7.48 -18.68
N LEU A 12 10.87 7.81 -18.87
CA LEU A 12 11.79 8.13 -17.78
C LEU A 12 11.31 9.34 -16.96
N GLU A 13 10.84 10.39 -17.63
CA GLU A 13 10.22 11.55 -16.98
C GLU A 13 8.97 11.16 -16.20
N ARG A 14 8.12 10.28 -16.73
CA ARG A 14 6.94 9.78 -16.01
C ARG A 14 7.32 9.01 -14.75
N LEU A 15 8.33 8.14 -14.84
CA LEU A 15 8.81 7.35 -13.69
C LEU A 15 9.30 8.23 -12.53
N GLN A 16 9.78 9.45 -12.79
CA GLN A 16 10.21 10.37 -11.73
C GLN A 16 9.05 10.78 -10.79
N TYR A 17 7.82 10.87 -11.32
CA TYR A 17 6.64 11.29 -10.55
C TYR A 17 6.11 10.19 -9.63
N TYR A 18 6.55 8.94 -9.84
CA TYR A 18 6.19 7.80 -8.99
C TYR A 18 7.14 7.63 -7.79
N LYS A 19 8.20 8.46 -7.69
CA LYS A 19 9.08 8.43 -6.51
C LYS A 19 8.33 8.92 -5.28
N VAL A 20 8.25 8.07 -4.26
CA VAL A 20 7.63 8.43 -2.97
C VAL A 20 8.65 9.13 -2.06
N TYR A 21 9.94 8.83 -2.20
CA TYR A 21 11.03 9.43 -1.45
C TYR A 21 12.29 9.61 -2.32
N GLY A 22 13.13 10.59 -1.98
CA GLY A 22 14.20 11.08 -2.86
C GLY A 22 15.30 10.07 -3.23
N LYS A 23 15.43 8.96 -2.50
CA LYS A 23 16.46 7.92 -2.72
C LYS A 23 15.96 6.67 -3.45
N GLU A 24 14.72 6.67 -3.91
CA GLU A 24 14.13 5.51 -4.59
C GLU A 24 14.72 5.34 -6.00
N SER A 25 15.13 4.11 -6.32
CA SER A 25 15.64 3.71 -7.62
C SER A 25 14.51 3.46 -8.62
N TYR A 26 14.79 3.58 -9.91
CA TYR A 26 13.80 3.25 -10.94
C TYR A 26 13.42 1.78 -10.94
N ASP A 27 14.32 0.90 -10.50
CA ASP A 27 14.04 -0.53 -10.35
C ASP A 27 12.99 -0.78 -9.25
N GLU A 28 13.12 -0.13 -8.10
CA GLU A 28 12.12 -0.20 -7.02
C GLU A 28 10.75 0.34 -7.47
N ILE A 29 10.73 1.45 -8.21
CA ILE A 29 9.48 2.02 -8.75
C ILE A 29 8.81 1.04 -9.70
N LEU A 30 9.57 0.44 -10.62
CA LEU A 30 9.03 -0.50 -11.61
C LEU A 30 8.45 -1.73 -10.92
N ASN A 31 9.15 -2.30 -9.93
CA ASN A 31 8.64 -3.44 -9.17
C ASN A 31 7.35 -3.07 -8.41
N LYS A 32 7.30 -1.92 -7.73
CA LYS A 32 6.06 -1.46 -7.06
C LYS A 32 4.87 -1.30 -8.01
N LEU A 33 5.12 -0.78 -9.22
CA LEU A 33 4.08 -0.64 -10.24
C LEU A 33 3.60 -2.01 -10.75
N ILE A 34 4.52 -2.97 -10.90
CA ILE A 34 4.19 -4.36 -11.27
C ILE A 34 3.39 -5.02 -10.16
N ASP A 35 3.85 -4.94 -8.92
CA ASP A 35 3.17 -5.48 -7.74
C ASP A 35 1.74 -4.95 -7.64
N THR A 36 1.53 -3.65 -7.88
CA THR A 36 0.18 -3.04 -7.90
C THR A 36 -0.73 -3.66 -8.95
N ILE A 37 -0.18 -4.02 -10.13
CA ILE A 37 -0.96 -4.66 -11.21
C ILE A 37 -1.26 -6.13 -10.85
N GLU A 38 -0.30 -6.83 -10.24
CA GLU A 38 -0.43 -8.23 -9.84
C GLU A 38 -1.40 -8.42 -8.65
N GLU A 39 -1.36 -7.52 -7.67
CA GLU A 39 -2.29 -7.50 -6.53
C GLU A 39 -3.74 -7.21 -6.98
N GLY A 40 -3.91 -6.55 -8.12
CA GLY A 40 -5.21 -6.22 -8.70
C GLY A 40 -5.97 -5.13 -7.94
N GLU A 41 -7.19 -4.86 -8.36
CA GLU A 41 -8.05 -3.88 -7.68
C GLU A 41 -8.78 -4.52 -6.50
N LEU A 42 -8.98 -3.75 -5.44
CA LEU A 42 -9.87 -4.15 -4.35
C LEU A 42 -11.28 -4.41 -4.90
N SER A 43 -11.87 -5.54 -4.51
CA SER A 43 -13.26 -5.83 -4.87
C SER A 43 -14.21 -4.79 -4.25
N SER A 44 -15.37 -4.58 -4.87
CA SER A 44 -16.39 -3.65 -4.35
C SER A 44 -16.79 -3.97 -2.90
N PHE A 45 -16.83 -5.27 -2.55
CA PHE A 45 -17.09 -5.74 -1.19
C PHE A 45 -15.99 -5.32 -0.21
N ALA A 46 -14.71 -5.46 -0.60
CA ALA A 46 -13.60 -5.03 0.23
C ALA A 46 -13.63 -3.51 0.45
N ILE A 47 -13.94 -2.75 -0.59
CA ILE A 47 -14.08 -1.28 -0.53
C ILE A 47 -15.21 -0.89 0.43
N GLU A 48 -16.39 -1.50 0.32
CA GLU A 48 -17.53 -1.24 1.21
C GLU A 48 -17.18 -1.54 2.68
N GLY A 49 -16.50 -2.66 2.94
CA GLY A 49 -16.02 -3.02 4.27
C GLY A 49 -15.07 -1.99 4.87
N ILE A 50 -14.12 -1.48 4.07
CA ILE A 50 -13.19 -0.43 4.50
C ILE A 50 -13.96 0.87 4.80
N LEU A 51 -14.85 1.31 3.91
CA LEU A 51 -15.63 2.54 4.09
C LEU A 51 -16.47 2.49 5.36
N ARG A 52 -17.16 1.37 5.60
CA ARG A 52 -17.92 1.15 6.84
C ARG A 52 -17.03 1.18 8.08
N GLY A 53 -15.86 0.56 8.02
CA GLY A 53 -14.88 0.63 9.10
C GLY A 53 -14.45 2.06 9.42
N MET A 54 -14.22 2.89 8.38
CA MET A 54 -13.89 4.30 8.56
C MET A 54 -15.05 5.10 9.20
N GLU A 55 -16.29 4.83 8.83
CA GLU A 55 -17.47 5.44 9.45
C GLU A 55 -17.61 5.05 10.92
N ASP A 56 -17.42 3.77 11.25
CA ASP A 56 -17.48 3.29 12.63
C ASP A 56 -16.39 3.94 13.51
N VAL A 57 -15.17 4.13 12.97
CA VAL A 57 -14.10 4.86 13.67
C VAL A 57 -14.48 6.32 13.90
N LYS A 58 -14.99 7.01 12.87
CA LYS A 58 -15.47 8.40 13.01
C LYS A 58 -16.61 8.53 14.01
N ALA A 59 -17.48 7.54 14.10
CA ALA A 59 -18.58 7.47 15.07
C ALA A 59 -18.12 7.04 16.48
N GLY A 60 -16.82 6.82 16.70
CA GLY A 60 -16.28 6.42 18.00
C GLY A 60 -16.55 4.96 18.37
N LYS A 61 -17.02 4.13 17.44
CA LYS A 61 -17.24 2.68 17.64
C LYS A 61 -15.92 1.91 17.54
N VAL A 62 -14.96 2.26 18.38
CA VAL A 62 -13.61 1.70 18.40
C VAL A 62 -13.43 0.68 19.52
N LYS A 63 -12.43 -0.19 19.38
CA LYS A 63 -12.00 -1.11 20.44
C LYS A 63 -10.60 -0.75 20.87
N ALA A 64 -10.31 -0.90 22.16
CA ALA A 64 -8.96 -0.73 22.69
C ALA A 64 -8.00 -1.70 21.99
N ILE A 65 -6.83 -1.22 21.58
CA ILE A 65 -5.86 -2.00 20.79
C ILE A 65 -5.41 -3.25 21.55
N GLN A 66 -5.28 -3.18 22.88
CA GLN A 66 -4.92 -4.31 23.73
C GLN A 66 -5.99 -5.42 23.69
N ALA A 67 -7.27 -5.05 23.61
CA ALA A 67 -8.36 -6.02 23.51
C ALA A 67 -8.37 -6.70 22.14
N VAL A 68 -8.04 -5.97 21.07
CA VAL A 68 -7.90 -6.51 19.71
C VAL A 68 -6.70 -7.45 19.65
N ALA A 69 -5.53 -7.04 20.14
CA ALA A 69 -4.31 -7.85 20.15
C ALA A 69 -4.51 -9.20 20.86
N ARG A 70 -5.13 -9.18 22.06
CA ARG A 70 -5.50 -10.41 22.80
C ARG A 70 -6.42 -11.32 21.99
N LYS A 71 -7.41 -10.77 21.28
CA LYS A 71 -8.34 -11.55 20.46
C LYS A 71 -7.63 -12.28 19.31
N PHE A 72 -6.61 -11.65 18.73
CA PHE A 72 -5.88 -12.19 17.57
C PHE A 72 -4.58 -12.91 17.94
N GLY A 73 -4.26 -13.06 19.23
CA GLY A 73 -3.04 -13.72 19.68
C GLY A 73 -1.75 -12.97 19.32
N ILE A 74 -1.85 -11.66 19.11
CA ILE A 74 -0.72 -10.81 18.76
C ILE A 74 -0.09 -10.29 20.04
N ALA A 75 1.22 -10.50 20.21
CA ALA A 75 1.98 -9.88 21.28
C ALA A 75 2.07 -8.37 21.00
N PHE A 76 1.55 -7.56 21.92
CA PHE A 76 1.58 -6.11 21.82
C PHE A 76 2.49 -5.61 22.95
N GLU A 77 3.71 -5.18 22.58
CA GLU A 77 4.62 -4.48 23.49
C GLU A 77 4.33 -2.98 23.38
N GLU A 78 4.13 -2.33 24.53
CA GLU A 78 3.80 -0.89 24.63
C GLU A 78 5.02 0.02 24.41
#